data_AF-A0A061GLG3-F1
#
_entry.id   AF-A0A061GLG3-F1
#
_cell.length_a   1.000
_cell.length_b   1.000
_cell.length_c   1.000
_cell.angle_alpha   90.00
_cell.angle_beta   90.00
_cell.angle_gamma   90.00
#
_symmetry.space_group_name_H-M   'P 1'
#
loop_
_entity.id
_entity.type
_entity.pdbx_description
1 polymer ?
#
loop_
_entity_poly.entity_id
_entity_poly.type
_entity_poly.pdbx_seq_one_letter_code
_entity_poly.pdbx_strand_id
1 'polypeptide(L)'
;MDGKEKLHIAMFPWLAYGHIMPFLEVSKFLARKGHRISYISTPKNISRLPKLPAHLSSNISFIEISLPQVHGLPPGVESTAEIPIQKIPYLKKAYASWKSL
;
A
#
# COMPACT_ATOMS: atom_id res chain seq x y z
N MET A 1 -3.38 21.16 27.05
CA MET A 1 -3.06 20.75 25.67
C MET A 1 -2.58 19.31 25.75
N ASP A 2 -3.39 18.34 25.31
CA ASP A 2 -3.02 16.92 25.35
C ASP A 2 -1.93 16.70 24.27
N GLY A 3 -0.67 16.81 24.69
CA GLY A 3 0.52 16.77 23.83
C GLY A 3 0.81 15.38 23.29
N LYS A 4 -0.13 14.81 22.54
CA LYS A 4 0.08 13.53 21.85
C LYS A 4 1.00 13.77 20.67
N GLU A 5 2.16 13.14 20.72
CA GLU A 5 3.18 13.20 19.68
C GLU A 5 2.59 12.74 18.33
N LYS A 6 2.80 13.54 17.29
CA LYS A 6 2.34 13.21 15.95
C LYS A 6 3.36 12.29 15.28
N LEU A 7 3.03 11.00 15.25
CA LEU A 7 3.80 10.01 14.51
C LEU A 7 3.72 10.20 12.98
N HIS A 8 4.79 9.78 12.29
CA HIS A 8 4.78 9.51 10.86
C HIS A 8 4.90 8.00 10.64
N ILE A 9 3.90 7.41 9.99
CA ILE A 9 3.70 5.96 9.91
C ILE A 9 3.73 5.52 8.46
N ALA A 10 4.55 4.51 8.15
CA ALA A 10 4.53 3.84 6.86
C ALA A 10 3.52 2.69 6.88
N MET A 11 2.56 2.72 5.94
CA MET A 11 1.58 1.67 5.72
C MET A 11 1.96 0.88 4.49
N PHE A 12 2.21 -0.42 4.66
CA PHE A 12 2.74 -1.28 3.60
C PHE A 12 1.98 -2.61 3.56
N PRO A 13 0.78 -2.61 2.96
CA PRO A 13 -0.05 -3.80 2.90
C PRO A 13 0.41 -4.79 1.85
N TRP A 14 0.13 -6.07 2.11
CA TRP A 14 0.20 -7.12 1.11
C TRP A 14 -0.71 -6.81 -0.09
N LEU A 15 -0.29 -7.17 -1.31
CA LEU A 15 -0.92 -6.83 -2.59
C LEU A 15 -2.21 -7.62 -2.91
N ALA A 16 -2.98 -7.94 -1.88
CA ALA A 16 -4.31 -8.49 -1.99
C ALA A 16 -5.33 -7.44 -1.54
N TYR A 17 -6.46 -7.36 -2.24
CA TYR A 17 -7.49 -6.35 -1.93
C TYR A 17 -8.00 -6.42 -0.48
N GLY A 18 -8.10 -7.63 0.07
CA GLY A 18 -8.44 -7.89 1.47
C GLY A 18 -7.42 -7.38 2.50
N HIS A 19 -6.23 -6.94 2.08
CA HIS A 19 -5.24 -6.25 2.92
C HIS A 19 -5.13 -4.76 2.58
N ILE A 20 -5.15 -4.42 1.28
CA ILE A 20 -5.07 -3.05 0.78
C ILE A 20 -6.16 -2.17 1.41
N MET A 21 -7.43 -2.58 1.31
CA MET A 21 -8.54 -1.76 1.79
C MET A 21 -8.59 -1.59 3.31
N PRO A 22 -8.44 -2.65 4.14
CA PRO A 22 -8.38 -2.48 5.59
C PRO A 22 -7.23 -1.58 6.04
N PHE A 23 -6.04 -1.68 5.41
CA PHE A 23 -4.92 -0.79 5.73
C PHE A 23 -5.23 0.66 5.35
N LEU A 24 -5.99 0.91 4.27
CA LEU A 24 -6.42 2.26 3.92
C LEU A 24 -7.38 2.82 4.97
N GLU A 25 -8.30 2.00 5.49
CA GLU A 25 -9.20 2.43 6.57
C GLU A 25 -8.44 2.72 7.88
N VAL A 26 -7.45 1.89 8.23
CA VAL A 26 -6.55 2.17 9.37
C VAL A 26 -5.78 3.48 9.14
N SER A 27 -5.30 3.72 7.91
CA SER A 27 -4.62 4.96 7.54
C SER A 27 -5.52 6.18 7.74
N LYS A 28 -6.78 6.11 7.28
CA LYS A 28 -7.78 7.17 7.50
C LYS A 28 -8.06 7.38 8.98
N PHE A 29 -8.17 6.31 9.76
CA PHE A 29 -8.37 6.39 11.20
C PHE A 29 -7.21 7.12 11.91
N LEU A 30 -5.96 6.76 11.62
CA LEU A 30 -4.79 7.39 12.20
C LEU A 30 -4.60 8.83 11.73
N ALA A 31 -4.89 9.11 10.46
CA ALA A 31 -4.86 10.47 9.91
C ALA A 31 -5.88 11.39 10.59
N ARG A 32 -7.08 10.89 10.94
CA ARG A 32 -8.08 11.62 11.75
C ARG A 32 -7.58 11.95 13.16
N LYS A 33 -6.66 11.16 13.70
CA LYS A 33 -6.00 11.43 14.99
C LYS A 33 -4.81 12.41 14.85
N GLY A 34 -4.54 12.89 13.63
CA GLY A 34 -3.50 13.88 13.35
C GLY A 34 -2.12 13.28 13.04
N HIS A 35 -2.03 11.96 12.84
CA HIS A 35 -0.79 11.30 12.40
C HIS A 35 -0.58 11.46 10.90
N ARG A 36 0.69 11.51 10.47
CA ARG A 36 1.05 11.49 9.06
C ARG A 36 1.22 10.06 8.59
N ILE A 37 0.68 9.72 7.42
CA ILE A 37 0.73 8.38 6.83
C ILE A 37 1.39 8.42 5.47
N SER A 38 2.36 7.55 5.25
CA SER A 38 2.85 7.18 3.91
C SER A 38 2.26 5.83 3.56
N TYR A 39 1.25 5.81 2.69
CA TYR A 39 0.62 4.58 2.22
C TYR A 39 1.33 4.12 0.95
N ILE A 40 2.08 3.02 1.09
CA ILE A 40 3.01 2.53 0.08
C ILE A 40 2.38 1.33 -0.62
N SER A 41 2.28 1.40 -1.95
CA SER A 41 1.85 0.28 -2.77
C SER A 41 2.32 0.45 -4.21
N THR A 42 1.87 -0.42 -5.10
CA THR A 42 2.20 -0.32 -6.52
C THR A 42 1.29 0.70 -7.26
N PRO A 43 1.71 1.24 -8.43
CA PRO A 43 0.92 2.22 -9.17
C PRO A 43 -0.51 1.76 -9.53
N LYS A 44 -0.68 0.49 -9.95
CA LYS A 44 -1.98 -0.06 -10.32
C LYS A 44 -2.88 -0.25 -9.11
N ASN A 45 -2.32 -0.53 -7.93
CA ASN A 45 -3.11 -0.63 -6.71
C ASN A 45 -3.51 0.76 -6.19
N ILE A 46 -2.61 1.75 -6.23
CA ILE A 46 -2.91 3.13 -5.83
C ILE A 46 -3.96 3.77 -6.74
N SER A 47 -3.86 3.60 -8.06
CA SER A 47 -4.86 4.13 -9.00
C SER A 47 -6.26 3.53 -8.83
N ARG A 48 -6.38 2.34 -8.21
CA ARG A 48 -7.65 1.69 -7.87
C ARG A 48 -8.23 2.13 -6.52
N LEU A 49 -7.48 2.88 -5.70
CA LEU A 49 -7.98 3.34 -4.40
C LEU A 49 -9.05 4.41 -4.57
N PRO A 50 -10.04 4.47 -3.64
CA PRO A 50 -10.99 5.57 -3.63
C PRO A 50 -10.29 6.89 -3.33
N LYS A 51 -10.82 7.98 -3.88
CA LYS A 51 -10.35 9.33 -3.55
C LYS A 51 -10.46 9.58 -2.05
N LEU A 52 -9.44 10.22 -1.48
CA LEU A 52 -9.46 10.60 -0.08
C LEU A 52 -10.41 11.78 0.15
N PRO A 53 -11.09 11.83 1.31
CA PRO A 53 -11.74 13.06 1.75
C PRO A 53 -10.73 14.20 1.86
N ALA A 54 -11.12 15.42 1.46
CA ALA A 54 -10.23 16.58 1.46
C ALA A 54 -9.56 16.83 2.82
N HIS A 55 -10.31 16.66 3.92
CA HIS A 55 -9.80 16.85 5.30
C HIS A 55 -8.73 15.83 5.72
N LEU A 56 -8.55 14.71 5.00
CA LEU A 56 -7.50 13.72 5.27
C LEU A 56 -6.34 13.78 4.29
N SER A 57 -6.52 14.49 3.16
CA SER A 57 -5.56 14.49 2.05
C SER A 57 -4.22 15.13 2.42
N SER A 58 -4.18 16.00 3.42
CA SER A 58 -2.94 16.57 3.95
C SER A 58 -2.13 15.62 4.83
N ASN A 59 -2.76 14.58 5.39
CA ASN A 59 -2.15 13.65 6.35
C ASN A 59 -1.84 12.29 5.74
N ILE A 60 -2.31 11.96 4.54
CA ILE A 60 -2.05 10.70 3.86
C ILE A 60 -1.42 10.98 2.51
N SER A 61 -0.20 10.47 2.31
CA SER A 61 0.49 10.49 1.02
C SER A 61 0.53 9.09 0.44
N PHE A 62 0.08 8.93 -0.80
CA PHE A 62 0.27 7.69 -1.55
C PHE A 62 1.66 7.67 -2.16
N ILE A 63 2.41 6.60 -1.90
CA ILE A 63 3.77 6.39 -2.39
C ILE A 63 3.74 5.19 -3.33
N GLU A 64 3.95 5.45 -4.62
CA GLU A 64 3.97 4.43 -5.66
C GLU A 64 5.37 3.83 -5.79
N ILE A 65 5.47 2.51 -5.65
CA ILE A 65 6.72 1.76 -5.85
C ILE A 65 6.48 0.68 -6.90
N SER A 66 7.29 0.68 -7.96
CA SER A 66 7.22 -0.33 -9.00
C SER A 66 7.58 -1.70 -8.45
N LEU A 67 6.79 -2.72 -8.78
CA LEU A 67 7.07 -4.09 -8.38
C LEU A 67 8.21 -4.65 -9.25
N PRO A 68 9.31 -5.17 -8.65
CA PRO A 68 10.40 -5.73 -9.43
C PRO A 68 9.93 -6.96 -10.19
N GLN A 69 10.39 -7.09 -11.43
CA GLN A 69 10.11 -8.26 -12.24
C GLN A 69 10.87 -9.47 -11.70
N VAL A 70 10.19 -10.61 -11.60
CA VAL A 70 10.77 -11.88 -11.14
C VAL A 70 10.39 -13.00 -12.09
N HIS A 71 11.31 -13.93 -12.32
CA HIS A 71 11.03 -15.12 -13.13
C HIS A 71 9.84 -15.90 -12.56
N GLY A 72 8.87 -16.24 -13.40
CA GLY A 72 7.62 -16.93 -13.04
C GLY A 72 6.42 -16.02 -12.79
N LEU A 73 6.61 -14.70 -12.64
CA LEU A 73 5.53 -13.72 -12.57
C LEU A 73 5.28 -13.12 -13.96
N PRO A 74 4.03 -13.10 -14.46
CA PRO A 74 3.72 -12.39 -15.70
C PRO A 74 4.00 -10.88 -15.58
N PRO A 75 4.44 -10.22 -16.67
CA PRO A 75 4.67 -8.77 -16.67
C PRO A 75 3.43 -7.97 -16.28
N GLY A 76 3.63 -6.88 -15.53
CA GLY A 76 2.55 -5.94 -15.16
C GLY A 76 1.54 -6.47 -14.14
N VAL A 77 1.78 -7.63 -13.53
CA VAL A 77 1.00 -8.14 -12.41
C VAL A 77 1.39 -7.39 -11.14
N GLU A 78 0.39 -6.83 -10.47
CA GLU A 78 0.59 -6.06 -9.23
C GLU A 78 -0.35 -6.50 -8.11
N SER A 79 -1.27 -7.45 -8.36
CA SER A 79 -2.17 -7.96 -7.33
C SER A 79 -2.43 -9.46 -7.44
N THR A 80 -2.77 -10.09 -6.33
CA THR A 80 -3.22 -11.49 -6.29
C THR A 80 -4.48 -11.74 -7.12
N ALA A 81 -5.29 -10.70 -7.41
CA ALA A 81 -6.47 -10.81 -8.25
C ALA A 81 -6.16 -11.05 -9.74
N GLU A 82 -4.91 -10.83 -10.17
CA GLU A 82 -4.49 -10.86 -11.57
C GLU A 82 -3.80 -12.18 -11.94
N ILE A 83 -3.66 -13.10 -10.98
CA ILE A 83 -2.93 -14.35 -11.14
C ILE A 83 -3.62 -15.53 -10.45
N PRO A 84 -3.45 -16.76 -10.96
CA PRO A 84 -3.85 -17.97 -10.24
C PRO A 84 -3.11 -18.13 -8.90
N ILE A 85 -3.72 -18.83 -7.95
CA ILE A 85 -3.17 -19.04 -6.61
C ILE A 85 -1.77 -19.67 -6.61
N GLN A 86 -1.47 -20.53 -7.59
CA GLN A 86 -0.17 -21.19 -7.72
C GLN A 86 0.97 -20.21 -8.06
N LYS A 87 0.64 -19.02 -8.58
CA LYS A 87 1.63 -17.98 -8.92
C LYS A 87 1.85 -16.95 -7.81
N ILE A 88 1.04 -16.96 -6.75
CA ILE A 88 1.22 -16.06 -5.59
C ILE A 88 2.63 -16.13 -4.97
N PRO A 89 3.33 -17.28 -4.89
CA PRO A 89 4.71 -17.31 -4.41
C PRO A 89 5.66 -16.41 -5.20
N TYR A 90 5.50 -16.29 -6.52
CA TYR A 90 6.30 -15.37 -7.34
C TYR A 90 5.96 -13.92 -7.03
N LEU A 91 4.67 -13.59 -6.83
CA LEU A 91 4.26 -12.25 -6.40
C LEU A 91 4.85 -11.90 -5.02
N LYS A 92 4.87 -12.85 -4.08
CA LYS A 92 5.51 -12.68 -2.76
C LYS A 92 7.01 -12.44 -2.89
N LYS A 93 7.68 -13.17 -3.79
CA LYS A 93 9.11 -12.96 -4.08
C LYS A 93 9.38 -11.56 -4.62
N ALA A 94 8.55 -11.09 -5.55
CA ALA A 94 8.64 -9.72 -6.08
C ALA A 94 8.43 -8.68 -4.97
N TYR A 95 7.37 -8.83 -4.17
CA TYR A 95 7.08 -7.96 -3.02
C TYR A 95 8.22 -7.91 -1.99
N ALA A 96 8.81 -9.06 -1.66
CA ALA A 96 9.93 -9.14 -0.72
C ALA A 96 11.24 -8.54 -1.28
N SER A 97 11.35 -8.43 -2.60
CA SER A 97 12.52 -7.89 -3.29
C SER A 97 12.55 -6.36 -3.31
N TRP A 98 11.55 -5.69 -2.74
CA TRP A 98 11.53 -4.24 -2.50
C TRP A 98 12.63 -3.74 -1.53
N LYS A 99 13.48 -4.63 -1.03
CA LYS A 99 14.65 -4.34 -0.18
C LYS A 99 15.86 -3.71 -0.89
N SER A 100 15.71 -3.17 -2.10
CA SER A 100 16.83 -2.69 -2.92
C SER A 100 16.74 -1.21 -3.34
N LEU A 101 15.98 -0.40 -2.59
CA LEU A 101 16.07 1.07 -2.63
C LEU A 101 16.90 1.57 -1.44
#